data_AF-Q2SC91-F1
#
_entry.id   AF-Q2SC91-F1
#
_cell.length_a   1.000
_cell.length_b   1.000
_cell.length_c   1.000
_cell.angle_alpha   90.00
_cell.angle_beta   90.00
_cell.angle_gamma   90.00
#
_symmetry.space_group_name_H-M   'P 1'
#
loop_
_entity.id
_entity.type
_entity.pdbx_description
1 polymer ?
#
loop_
_entity_poly.entity_id
_entity_poly.type
_entity_poly.pdbx_seq_one_letter_code
_entity_poly.pdbx_strand_id
1 'polypeptide(L)'
;MSKKFHLAISVIDIEQSVEEYNERLGQPADVVAPGEYALWRTKELNFSIRKTAPGEGGRLRHLGWEDSEAKFFTCDKDCNGILWEEFSASQQAAEIKSAWPETDYKPGKNKDRKSKKNKQDEPPQEPVS
;
A
#
# COMPACT_ATOMS: atom_id res chain seq x y z
N MET A 1 16.05 -7.99 -14.22
CA MET A 1 15.96 -6.68 -13.54
C MET A 1 14.57 -6.07 -13.69
N SER A 2 13.72 -6.26 -12.68
CA SER A 2 12.44 -5.57 -12.56
C SER A 2 12.48 -4.73 -11.28
N LYS A 3 12.86 -3.46 -11.41
CA LYS A 3 12.75 -2.49 -10.30
C LYS A 3 11.40 -1.79 -10.39
N LYS A 4 10.70 -1.67 -9.27
CA LYS A 4 9.48 -0.86 -9.16
C LYS A 4 9.72 0.27 -8.18
N PHE A 5 9.41 1.49 -8.61
CA PHE A 5 9.64 2.68 -7.80
C PHE A 5 8.80 2.65 -6.53
N HIS A 6 9.40 3.00 -5.41
CA HIS A 6 8.73 3.13 -4.13
C HIS A 6 8.68 4.58 -3.68
N LEU A 7 7.48 5.03 -3.28
CA LEU A 7 7.26 6.35 -2.72
C LEU A 7 6.56 6.20 -1.36
N ALA A 8 7.14 6.77 -0.31
CA ALA A 8 6.57 6.77 1.02
C ALA A 8 6.38 8.20 1.54
N ILE A 9 5.16 8.52 1.97
CA ILE A 9 4.84 9.83 2.56
C ILE A 9 4.25 9.69 3.96
N SER A 10 4.28 10.78 4.72
CA SER A 10 3.60 10.90 6.00
C SER A 10 2.18 11.43 5.84
N VAL A 11 1.26 10.96 6.68
CA VAL A 11 -0.13 11.47 6.74
C VAL A 11 -0.56 11.66 8.20
N ILE A 12 -1.58 12.48 8.43
CA ILE A 12 -2.12 12.74 9.77
C ILE A 12 -3.28 11.81 10.14
N ASP A 13 -4.03 11.35 9.14
CA ASP A 13 -5.20 10.49 9.28
C ASP A 13 -5.09 9.36 8.26
N ILE A 14 -5.05 8.11 8.74
CA ILE A 14 -4.80 6.94 7.88
C ILE A 14 -6.08 6.54 7.16
N GLU A 15 -7.20 6.49 7.87
CA GLU A 15 -8.49 6.07 7.35
C GLU A 15 -8.94 6.99 6.21
N GLN A 16 -8.91 8.31 6.43
CA GLN A 16 -9.27 9.30 5.40
C GLN A 16 -8.29 9.24 4.21
N SER A 17 -6.99 9.09 4.48
CA SER A 17 -6.00 9.00 3.41
C SER A 17 -6.16 7.72 2.59
N VAL A 18 -6.53 6.59 3.22
CA VAL A 18 -6.78 5.33 2.52
C VAL A 18 -7.96 5.49 1.56
N GLU A 19 -9.06 6.08 2.01
CA GLU A 19 -10.22 6.36 1.15
C GLU A 19 -9.82 7.20 -0.06
N GLU A 20 -9.13 8.33 0.16
CA GLU A 20 -8.73 9.25 -0.90
C GLU A 20 -7.72 8.61 -1.87
N TYR A 21 -6.69 7.92 -1.36
CA TYR A 21 -5.69 7.29 -2.23
C TYR A 21 -6.23 6.06 -2.96
N ASN A 22 -7.23 5.36 -2.42
CA ASN A 22 -7.91 4.31 -3.17
C ASN A 22 -8.58 4.88 -4.44
N GLU A 23 -9.22 6.04 -4.34
CA GLU A 23 -9.83 6.71 -5.49
C GLU A 23 -8.77 7.20 -6.48
N ARG A 24 -7.72 7.89 -5.98
CA ARG A 24 -6.65 8.45 -6.83
C ARG A 24 -5.85 7.37 -7.55
N LEU A 25 -5.59 6.23 -6.90
CA LEU A 25 -4.83 5.11 -7.47
C LEU A 25 -5.72 4.11 -8.22
N GLY A 26 -7.05 4.26 -8.15
CA GLY A 26 -8.01 3.39 -8.83
C GLY A 26 -8.04 1.95 -8.32
N GLN A 27 -7.50 1.68 -7.12
CA GLN A 27 -7.49 0.36 -6.50
C GLN A 27 -7.46 0.46 -4.97
N PRO A 28 -8.02 -0.53 -4.24
CA PRO A 28 -7.87 -0.60 -2.80
C PRO A 28 -6.42 -0.84 -2.39
N ALA A 29 -6.06 -0.39 -1.19
CA ALA A 29 -4.79 -0.72 -0.55
C ALA A 29 -4.61 -2.25 -0.44
N ASP A 30 -3.39 -2.71 -0.68
CA ASP A 30 -3.00 -4.11 -0.48
C ASP A 30 -2.84 -4.42 1.02
N VAL A 31 -2.43 -3.42 1.79
CA VAL A 31 -2.25 -3.50 3.25
C VAL A 31 -2.81 -2.25 3.90
N VAL A 32 -3.55 -2.44 4.98
CA VAL A 32 -3.93 -1.38 5.92
C VAL A 32 -3.66 -1.88 7.33
N ALA A 33 -2.80 -1.17 8.06
CA ALA A 33 -2.67 -1.27 9.51
C ALA A 33 -3.45 -0.09 10.11
N PRO A 34 -4.59 -0.33 10.80
CA PRO A 34 -5.47 0.72 11.29
C PRO A 34 -4.73 1.78 12.10
N GLY A 35 -4.99 3.06 11.79
CA GLY A 35 -4.38 4.19 12.46
C GLY A 35 -2.87 4.36 12.26
N GLU A 36 -2.19 3.51 11.47
CA GLU A 36 -0.72 3.50 11.42
C GLU A 36 -0.14 3.56 10.01
N TYR A 37 -0.60 2.71 9.08
CA TYR A 37 0.07 2.49 7.80
C TYR A 37 -0.85 1.95 6.71
N ALA A 38 -0.55 2.29 5.46
CA ALA A 38 -1.13 1.59 4.30
C ALA A 38 -0.14 1.50 3.13
N LEU A 39 -0.32 0.46 2.31
CA LEU A 39 0.51 0.18 1.14
C LEU A 39 -0.36 -0.18 -0.07
N TRP A 40 -0.03 0.41 -1.21
CA TRP A 40 -0.54 0.07 -2.52
C TRP A 40 0.59 -0.41 -3.41
N ARG A 41 0.35 -1.52 -4.10
CA ARG A 41 1.23 -2.09 -5.11
C ARG A 41 0.50 -2.00 -6.43
N THR A 42 0.74 -0.90 -7.14
CA THR A 42 0.12 -0.66 -8.44
C THR A 42 1.00 -1.23 -9.54
N LYS A 43 0.56 -1.10 -10.80
CA LYS A 43 1.39 -1.46 -11.95
C LYS A 43 2.59 -0.51 -12.08
N GLU A 44 2.38 0.77 -11.82
CA GLU A 44 3.33 1.86 -12.05
C GLU A 44 4.29 2.10 -10.87
N LEU A 45 3.82 1.95 -9.63
CA LEU A 45 4.65 2.17 -8.42
C LEU A 45 4.17 1.37 -7.20
N ASN A 46 5.03 1.28 -6.20
CA ASN A 46 4.66 0.91 -4.84
C ASN A 46 4.52 2.20 -4.02
N PHE A 47 3.33 2.51 -3.54
CA PHE A 47 3.06 3.71 -2.75
C PHE A 47 2.70 3.34 -1.32
N SER A 48 3.28 4.00 -0.33
CA SER A 48 2.90 3.80 1.06
C SER A 48 2.72 5.09 1.83
N ILE A 49 1.88 5.03 2.85
CA ILE A 49 1.65 6.12 3.79
C ILE A 49 1.87 5.63 5.21
N ARG A 50 2.37 6.51 6.07
CA ARG A 50 2.50 6.23 7.50
C ARG A 50 2.02 7.42 8.33
N LYS A 51 1.33 7.15 9.43
CA LYS A 51 0.87 8.18 10.35
C LYS A 51 2.05 8.94 10.95
N THR A 52 1.85 10.23 11.15
CA THR A 52 2.78 11.12 11.84
C THR A 52 2.04 12.09 12.75
N ALA A 53 2.79 12.87 13.51
CA ALA A 53 2.24 13.91 14.36
C ALA A 53 1.54 15.01 13.53
N PRO A 54 0.51 15.68 14.10
CA PRO A 54 -0.07 16.86 13.49
C PRO A 54 1.00 17.91 13.13
N GLY A 55 0.91 18.50 11.95
CA GLY A 55 1.91 19.45 11.41
C GLY A 55 3.01 18.81 10.56
N GLU A 56 3.14 17.48 10.56
CA GLU A 56 4.16 16.75 9.79
C GLU A 56 3.57 15.98 8.59
N GLY A 57 2.28 16.14 8.30
CA GLY A 57 1.58 15.47 7.20
C GLY A 57 2.01 15.96 5.81
N GLY A 58 1.89 15.09 4.81
CA GLY A 58 2.22 15.39 3.41
C GLY A 58 3.71 15.45 3.11
N ARG A 59 4.57 14.97 4.02
CA ARG A 59 6.03 15.02 3.83
C ARG A 59 6.54 13.73 3.22
N LEU A 60 7.55 13.85 2.37
CA LEU A 60 8.31 12.71 1.88
C LEU A 60 9.05 12.05 3.06
N ARG A 61 8.87 10.74 3.24
CA ARG A 61 9.63 9.94 4.20
C ARG A 61 10.87 9.34 3.54
N HIS A 62 10.66 8.67 2.42
CA HIS A 62 11.71 8.07 1.63
C HIS A 62 11.24 7.74 0.21
N LEU A 63 12.21 7.62 -0.67
CA LEU A 63 12.08 7.03 -1.99
C LEU A 63 12.74 5.66 -1.98
N GLY A 64 12.55 4.88 -3.04
CA GLY A 64 13.26 3.62 -3.12
C GLY A 64 12.94 2.79 -4.34
N TRP A 65 13.53 1.61 -4.34
CA TRP A 65 13.27 0.57 -5.32
C TRP A 65 12.87 -0.71 -4.63
N GLU A 66 11.71 -1.23 -5.00
CA GLU A 66 11.51 -2.66 -4.87
C GLU A 66 12.25 -3.35 -6.01
N ASP A 67 13.32 -4.08 -5.68
CA ASP A 67 14.11 -4.88 -6.61
C ASP A 67 13.99 -6.38 -6.28
N SER A 68 13.54 -7.15 -7.27
CA SER A 68 13.49 -8.62 -7.20
C SER A 68 14.87 -9.27 -6.97
N GLU A 69 15.95 -8.58 -7.31
CA GLU A 69 17.33 -9.06 -7.19
C GLU A 69 18.02 -8.56 -5.91
N ALA A 70 17.37 -7.70 -5.12
CA ALA A 70 17.92 -7.21 -3.85
C ALA A 70 18.09 -8.35 -2.84
N LYS A 71 19.34 -8.57 -2.42
CA LYS A 71 19.70 -9.59 -1.42
C LYS A 71 19.54 -9.08 0.01
N PHE A 72 19.70 -7.77 0.20
CA PHE A 72 19.67 -7.10 1.49
C PHE A 72 18.81 -5.84 1.39
N PHE A 73 18.20 -5.46 2.51
CA PHE A 73 17.60 -4.14 2.63
C PHE A 73 18.74 -3.13 2.79
N THR A 74 18.83 -2.14 1.92
CA THR A 74 19.84 -1.09 2.00
C THR A 74 19.19 0.27 2.09
N CYS A 75 19.83 1.18 2.82
CA CYS A 75 19.41 2.57 2.91
C CYS A 75 20.60 3.52 2.73
N ASP A 76 20.39 4.58 1.98
CA ASP A 76 21.36 5.66 1.81
C ASP A 76 20.65 7.00 1.60
N LYS A 77 21.41 8.08 1.41
CA LYS A 77 20.86 9.41 1.14
C LYS A 77 21.43 9.95 -0.16
N ASP A 78 20.56 10.55 -0.96
CA ASP A 78 21.00 11.27 -2.16
C ASP A 78 21.64 12.62 -1.81
N CYS A 79 22.10 13.34 -2.85
CA CYS A 79 22.74 14.65 -2.69
C CYS A 79 21.82 15.74 -2.11
N ASN A 80 20.51 15.51 -2.07
CA ASN A 80 19.51 16.41 -1.47
C ASN A 80 19.15 15.99 -0.03
N GLY A 81 19.72 14.88 0.46
CA GLY A 81 19.44 14.33 1.78
C GLY A 81 18.15 13.49 1.86
N ILE A 82 17.53 13.15 0.73
CA ILE A 82 16.36 12.26 0.69
C ILE A 82 16.84 10.85 1.02
N LEU A 83 16.12 10.17 1.93
CA LEU A 83 16.36 8.76 2.23
C LEU A 83 15.92 7.90 1.05
N TRP A 84 16.82 7.05 0.58
CA TRP A 84 16.57 6.03 -0.43
C TRP A 84 16.68 4.65 0.18
N GLU A 85 15.76 3.77 -0.16
CA GLU A 85 15.74 2.37 0.26
C GLU A 85 15.72 1.44 -0.95
N GLU A 86 16.46 0.34 -0.90
CA GLU A 86 16.36 -0.74 -1.90
C GLU A 86 16.11 -2.06 -1.18
N PHE A 87 15.06 -2.76 -1.60
CA PHE A 87 14.57 -3.95 -0.93
C PHE A 87 13.81 -4.87 -1.88
N SER A 88 13.66 -6.13 -1.51
CA SER A 88 12.74 -7.07 -2.17
C SER A 88 11.34 -7.02 -1.55
N ALA A 89 10.33 -7.49 -2.28
CA ALA A 89 8.96 -7.57 -1.77
C ALA A 89 8.85 -8.38 -0.47
N SER A 90 9.66 -9.43 -0.34
CA SER A 90 9.73 -10.27 0.86
C SER A 90 10.32 -9.53 2.06
N GLN A 91 11.31 -8.65 1.83
CA GLN A 91 11.90 -7.84 2.90
C GLN A 91 10.91 -6.80 3.41
N GLN A 92 10.24 -6.06 2.52
CA GLN A 92 9.20 -5.11 2.95
C GLN A 92 8.05 -5.82 3.67
N ALA A 93 7.65 -7.01 3.23
CA ALA A 93 6.64 -7.78 3.94
C ALA A 93 7.10 -8.24 5.33
N ALA A 94 8.38 -8.57 5.50
CA ALA A 94 8.94 -8.89 6.81
C ALA A 94 8.92 -7.67 7.75
N GLU A 95 9.23 -6.48 7.25
CA GLU A 95 9.12 -5.23 8.03
C GLU A 95 7.67 -4.93 8.43
N ILE A 96 6.73 -5.04 7.49
CA ILE A 96 5.29 -4.86 7.76
C ILE A 96 4.83 -5.85 8.82
N LYS A 97 5.22 -7.13 8.70
CA LYS A 97 4.88 -8.16 9.70
C LYS A 97 5.54 -7.90 11.05
N SER A 98 6.74 -7.32 11.07
CA SER A 98 7.43 -6.96 12.30
C SER A 98 6.79 -5.76 13.00
N ALA A 99 6.30 -4.78 12.24
CA ALA A 99 5.68 -3.57 12.77
C ALA A 99 4.19 -3.75 13.10
N TRP A 100 3.46 -4.47 12.25
CA TRP A 100 2.01 -4.69 12.30
C TRP A 100 1.67 -6.16 12.02
N PRO A 101 1.99 -7.07 12.95
CA PRO A 101 1.79 -8.51 12.77
C PRO A 101 0.33 -8.91 12.48
N GLU A 102 -0.64 -8.10 12.88
CA GLU A 102 -2.08 -8.28 12.65
C GLU A 102 -2.50 -8.18 11.18
N THR A 103 -1.66 -7.59 10.31
CA THR A 103 -1.96 -7.45 8.89
C THR A 103 -1.89 -8.79 8.12
N ASP A 104 -1.21 -9.81 8.68
CA ASP A 104 -0.85 -11.10 8.02
C ASP A 104 -0.41 -10.93 6.56
N TYR A 105 0.26 -9.81 6.26
CA TYR A 105 0.56 -9.44 4.89
C TYR A 105 1.55 -10.43 4.24
N LYS A 106 1.22 -10.84 3.01
CA LYS A 106 2.06 -11.72 2.18
C LYS A 106 2.19 -11.12 0.78
N PRO A 107 3.41 -10.85 0.29
CA PRO A 107 3.63 -10.27 -1.02
C PRO A 107 3.23 -11.27 -2.12
N GLY A 108 2.55 -10.78 -3.16
CA GLY A 108 2.22 -11.58 -4.35
C GLY A 108 0.85 -12.28 -4.36
N LYS A 109 -0.03 -12.07 -3.38
CA LYS A 109 -1.43 -12.57 -3.42
C LYS A 109 -2.42 -11.48 -3.85
N ASN A 110 -2.29 -10.96 -5.07
CA ASN A 110 -3.37 -10.18 -5.68
C ASN A 110 -3.50 -10.53 -7.18
N LYS A 111 -3.69 -11.82 -7.46
CA LYS A 111 -4.47 -12.25 -8.62
C LYS A 111 -5.80 -12.73 -8.05
N ASP A 112 -6.89 -12.10 -8.48
CA ASP A 112 -8.29 -12.44 -8.19
C ASP A 112 -8.93 -11.92 -6.89
N ARG A 113 -8.93 -10.59 -6.67
CA ARG A 113 -10.12 -9.94 -6.09
C ARG A 113 -11.05 -9.48 -7.21
N LYS A 114 -11.56 -10.43 -8.00
CA LYS A 114 -12.75 -10.17 -8.84
C LYS A 114 -13.90 -9.85 -7.89
N SER A 115 -14.49 -8.67 -8.08
CA SER A 115 -15.74 -8.19 -7.50
C SER A 115 -16.69 -9.32 -7.06
N LYS A 116 -16.83 -9.53 -5.74
CA LYS A 116 -18.10 -10.02 -5.22
C LYS A 116 -19.10 -8.87 -5.33
N LYS A 117 -19.63 -8.68 -6.54
CA LYS A 117 -20.85 -7.91 -6.75
C LYS A 117 -21.96 -8.77 -6.15
N ASN A 118 -22.46 -8.41 -4.98
CA ASN A 118 -23.64 -9.04 -4.38
C ASN A 118 -24.79 -8.95 -5.38
N LYS A 119 -25.19 -10.10 -5.94
CA LYS A 119 -26.51 -10.27 -6.55
C LYS A 119 -27.50 -10.52 -5.42
N GLN A 120 -28.01 -9.45 -4.83
CA GLN A 120 -29.28 -9.45 -4.10
C GLN A 120 -29.90 -8.11 -4.42
N ASP A 121 -30.69 -8.08 -5.50
CA ASP A 121 -31.73 -7.09 -5.81
C ASP A 121 -32.35 -7.51 -7.15
N GLU A 122 -33.00 -8.68 -7.16
CA GLU A 122 -34.05 -8.97 -8.14
C GLU A 122 -35.38 -8.78 -7.42
N PRO A 123 -36.25 -7.86 -7.85
CA PRO A 123 -37.56 -7.69 -7.24
C PRO A 123 -38.47 -8.90 -7.57
N PRO A 124 -39.42 -9.27 -6.70
CA PRO A 124 -40.29 -10.42 -6.93
C PRO A 124 -41.15 -10.18 -8.17
N GLN A 125 -41.15 -11.13 -9.11
CA GLN A 125 -42.14 -11.15 -10.17
C GLN A 125 -43.49 -11.61 -9.58
N GLU A 126 -44.50 -10.76 -9.70
CA GLU A 126 -45.88 -11.11 -9.35
C GLU A 126 -46.43 -12.18 -10.32
N PRO A 127 -47.20 -13.17 -9.85
CA PRO A 127 -47.84 -14.14 -10.71
C PRO A 127 -49.02 -13.52 -11.45
N VAL A 128 -48.96 -13.53 -12.77
CA VAL A 128 -50.09 -13.21 -13.65
C VAL A 128 -51.18 -14.27 -13.45
N SER A 129 -52.39 -13.84 -13.11
CA SER A 129 -53.63 -14.60 -13.24
C SER A 129 -54.57 -13.86 -14.19
#